data_AF-A0A947YR93-F1
#
_entry.id   AF-A0A947YR93-F1
#
_cell.length_a   1.000
_cell.length_b   1.000
_cell.length_c   1.000
_cell.angle_alpha   90.00
_cell.angle_beta   90.00
_cell.angle_gamma   90.00
#
_symmetry.space_group_name_H-M   'P 1'
#
loop_
_entity.id
_entity.type
_entity.pdbx_description
1 polymer ?
#
loop_
_entity_poly.entity_id
_entity_poly.type
_entity_poly.pdbx_seq_one_letter_code
_entity_poly.pdbx_strand_id
1 'polypeptide(L)'
;KLLKNEMVMGNATYRLKEMVEARTRYLLLTFRLTAISDEKRDDILHLGINESNSIISDDLVDPLFSYLNSLKETCVARPEDEKLPAPWTDKQVRDFVKKALPGRIRTRFTPFLSGMERRMGKDMDRLYTYHTDLQNEAAKRLEDKKAKGADEKDLEKEQMKFATIKREYQAKVADLGRKYAIHAEFDLVSALRLTMPVYRFNLLIMRRKGKRELHLDYNPISRRLETLPCEKCLSPSKPHLVCDDSLHLLCPACMSPCPSCDKTYCRACYPAKCPKCGH
;
A
#
# COMPACT_ATOMS: atom_id res chain seq x y z
N LYS A 1 21.20 -6.19 21.72
CA LYS A 1 19.74 -6.46 21.84
C LYS A 1 18.96 -5.77 20.73
N LEU A 2 19.24 -4.49 20.43
CA LEU A 2 18.54 -3.68 19.43
C LEU A 2 18.47 -4.31 18.01
N LEU A 3 19.59 -4.78 17.45
CA LEU A 3 19.62 -5.48 16.14
C LEU A 3 18.75 -6.75 16.08
N LYS A 4 18.62 -7.50 17.19
CA LYS A 4 17.84 -8.75 17.21
C LYS A 4 16.34 -8.52 16.99
N ASN A 5 15.84 -7.35 17.39
CA ASN A 5 14.42 -7.00 17.26
C ASN A 5 14.10 -6.39 15.87
N GLU A 6 15.07 -5.70 15.28
CA GLU A 6 14.90 -5.07 13.97
C GLU A 6 15.20 -6.00 12.79
N MET A 7 16.13 -6.93 12.96
CA MET A 7 16.56 -7.84 11.90
C MET A 7 16.11 -9.27 12.15
N VAL A 8 14.82 -9.53 11.91
CA VAL A 8 14.26 -10.88 11.92
C VAL A 8 14.28 -11.45 10.51
N MET A 9 15.20 -12.39 10.25
CA MET A 9 15.36 -13.05 8.95
C MET A 9 14.80 -14.48 9.04
N GLY A 10 13.90 -14.84 8.12
CA GLY A 10 13.26 -16.17 8.13
C GLY A 10 14.09 -17.27 7.47
N ASN A 11 14.98 -16.93 6.53
CA ASN A 11 15.73 -17.90 5.71
C ASN A 11 17.17 -17.48 5.40
N ALA A 12 17.70 -16.53 6.18
CA ALA A 12 19.04 -15.96 6.03
C ALA A 12 19.64 -15.63 7.39
N THR A 13 20.94 -15.36 7.42
CA THR A 13 21.65 -14.88 8.60
C THR A 13 22.30 -13.54 8.32
N TYR A 14 22.63 -12.78 9.36
CA TYR A 14 23.37 -11.53 9.23
C TYR A 14 24.55 -11.48 10.20
N ARG A 15 25.58 -10.71 9.84
CA ARG A 15 26.72 -10.40 10.70
C ARG A 15 26.92 -8.89 10.74
N LEU A 16 27.03 -8.33 11.95
CA LEU A 16 27.49 -6.96 12.14
C LEU A 16 28.99 -6.92 11.82
N LYS A 17 29.38 -6.06 10.88
CA LYS A 17 30.79 -5.82 10.54
C LYS A 17 31.38 -4.75 11.45
N GLU A 18 30.75 -3.58 11.46
CA GLU A 18 31.20 -2.42 12.22
C GLU A 18 30.03 -1.50 12.53
N MET A 19 30.27 -0.61 13.50
CA MET A 19 29.39 0.49 13.85
C MET A 19 30.23 1.77 13.81
N VAL A 20 29.82 2.74 13.01
CA VAL A 20 30.58 3.98 12.80
C VAL A 20 29.67 5.18 12.97
N GLU A 21 30.23 6.29 13.45
CA GLU A 21 29.55 7.57 13.35
C GLU A 21 29.51 8.02 11.89
N ALA A 22 28.34 8.45 11.44
CA ALA A 22 28.12 8.89 10.08
C ALA A 22 27.12 10.05 10.07
N ARG A 23 26.97 10.67 8.91
CA ARG A 23 25.89 11.61 8.64
C ARG A 23 25.11 11.14 7.43
N THR A 24 23.82 11.35 7.48
CA THR A 24 22.92 10.96 6.38
C THR A 24 21.94 12.07 6.05
N ARG A 25 21.27 11.89 4.92
CA ARG A 25 20.18 12.76 4.46
C ARG A 25 18.86 12.03 4.61
N TYR A 26 17.95 12.64 5.35
CA TYR A 26 16.55 12.23 5.38
C TYR A 26 15.74 13.19 4.53
N LEU A 27 15.00 12.67 3.56
CA LEU A 27 14.01 13.42 2.81
C LEU A 27 12.64 13.15 3.44
N LEU A 28 12.07 14.17 4.07
CA LEU A 28 10.72 14.15 4.63
C LEU A 28 9.76 14.79 3.62
N LEU A 29 8.76 14.03 3.20
CA LEU A 29 7.74 14.46 2.25
C LEU A 29 6.39 14.50 2.96
N THR A 30 5.64 15.57 2.75
CA THR A 30 4.26 15.69 3.25
C THR A 30 3.31 15.67 2.09
N PHE A 31 2.34 14.76 2.13
CA PHE A 31 1.29 14.63 1.14
C PHE A 31 -0.06 14.97 1.76
N ARG A 32 -0.86 15.74 1.04
CA ARG A 32 -2.29 15.83 1.29
C ARG A 32 -2.96 14.69 0.54
N LEU A 33 -3.77 13.90 1.23
CA LEU A 33 -4.55 12.82 0.67
C LEU A 33 -6.02 13.21 0.64
N THR A 34 -6.68 12.95 -0.47
CA THR A 34 -8.12 13.20 -0.64
C THR A 34 -8.77 11.95 -1.20
N ALA A 35 -9.68 11.33 -0.45
CA ALA A 35 -10.52 10.23 -0.93
C ALA A 35 -11.95 10.73 -1.17
N ILE A 36 -12.49 10.46 -2.35
CA ILE A 36 -13.82 10.92 -2.81
C ILE A 36 -14.65 9.71 -3.25
N SER A 37 -15.86 9.62 -2.73
CA SER A 37 -16.93 8.71 -3.17
C SER A 37 -18.27 9.42 -2.98
N ASP A 38 -19.24 8.82 -2.27
CA ASP A 38 -20.42 9.53 -1.76
C ASP A 38 -20.05 10.52 -0.65
N GLU A 39 -18.93 10.27 0.02
CA GLU A 39 -18.31 11.14 1.02
C GLU A 39 -16.90 11.57 0.58
N LYS A 40 -16.49 12.75 1.05
CA LYS A 40 -15.12 13.25 0.92
C LYS A 40 -14.37 13.07 2.23
N ARG A 41 -13.15 12.52 2.16
CA ARG A 41 -12.24 12.39 3.30
C ARG A 41 -10.87 12.97 2.96
N ASP A 42 -10.46 13.96 3.74
CA ASP A 42 -9.12 14.56 3.67
C ASP A 42 -8.23 13.99 4.78
N ASP A 43 -6.95 13.77 4.48
CA ASP A 43 -5.93 13.31 5.44
C ASP A 43 -4.53 13.85 5.06
N ILE A 44 -3.56 13.75 5.97
CA ILE A 44 -2.16 14.09 5.73
C ILE A 44 -1.31 12.84 5.95
N LEU A 45 -0.43 12.56 4.98
CA LEU A 45 0.54 11.48 5.07
C LEU A 45 1.95 12.04 5.00
N HIS A 46 2.76 11.72 6.01
CA HIS A 46 4.19 11.97 5.97
C HIS A 46 4.94 10.72 5.53
N LEU A 47 5.98 10.91 4.70
CA LEU A 47 6.87 9.87 4.23
C LEU A 47 8.32 10.30 4.46
N GLY A 48 9.05 9.52 5.26
CA GLY A 48 10.48 9.74 5.51
C GLY A 48 11.33 8.76 4.70
N ILE A 49 12.35 9.26 4.02
CA ILE A 49 13.27 8.46 3.21
C ILE A 49 14.69 8.73 3.68
N ASN A 50 15.44 7.69 4.05
CA ASN A 50 16.88 7.81 4.18
C ASN A 50 17.53 7.64 2.79
N GLU A 51 18.11 8.72 2.28
CA GLU A 51 18.67 8.77 0.93
C GLU A 51 19.92 7.87 0.78
N SER A 52 20.53 7.43 1.89
CA SER A 52 21.74 6.59 1.85
C SER A 52 21.47 5.11 1.57
N ASN A 53 20.32 4.58 1.98
CA ASN A 53 19.97 3.15 1.90
C ASN A 53 18.56 2.89 1.35
N SER A 54 17.83 3.93 0.95
CA SER A 54 16.45 3.83 0.45
C SER A 54 15.46 3.23 1.46
N ILE A 55 15.77 3.33 2.76
CA ILE A 55 14.88 2.85 3.82
C ILE A 55 13.78 3.87 4.07
N ILE A 56 12.56 3.36 4.23
CA ILE A 56 11.43 4.17 4.66
C ILE A 56 11.43 4.27 6.18
N SER A 57 11.39 5.50 6.64
CA SER A 57 11.52 5.90 8.02
C SER A 57 10.20 6.47 8.55
N ASP A 58 9.07 5.81 8.26
CA ASP A 58 7.72 6.27 8.64
C ASP A 58 7.64 6.58 10.15
N ASP A 59 8.12 5.65 10.97
CA ASP A 59 8.19 5.77 12.44
C ASP A 59 9.11 6.89 12.94
N LEU A 60 9.98 7.42 12.07
CA LEU A 60 10.90 8.50 12.42
C LEU A 60 10.33 9.87 12.11
N VAL A 61 9.31 9.97 11.25
CA VAL A 61 8.86 11.25 10.74
C VAL A 61 8.25 12.12 11.85
N ASP A 62 7.35 11.57 12.66
CA ASP A 62 6.70 12.33 13.73
C ASP A 62 7.69 12.81 14.80
N PRO A 63 8.62 11.96 15.33
CA PRO A 63 9.68 12.44 16.22
C PRO A 63 10.57 13.53 15.60
N LEU A 64 10.90 13.42 14.31
CA LEU A 64 11.71 14.42 13.62
C LEU A 64 10.97 15.75 13.49
N PHE A 65 9.70 15.75 13.07
CA PHE A 65 8.90 16.98 13.03
C PHE A 65 8.73 17.60 14.41
N SER A 66 8.47 16.79 15.44
CA SER A 66 8.37 17.27 16.83
C SER A 66 9.67 17.94 17.28
N TYR A 67 10.81 17.31 17.00
CA TYR A 67 12.12 17.88 17.31
C TYR A 67 12.36 19.20 16.56
N LEU A 68 12.11 19.23 15.24
CA LEU A 68 12.29 20.43 14.43
C LEU A 68 11.43 21.61 14.91
N ASN A 69 10.17 21.35 15.28
CA ASN A 69 9.28 22.37 15.81
C ASN A 69 9.71 22.90 17.19
N SER A 70 10.51 22.12 17.93
CA SER A 70 11.06 22.52 19.23
C SER A 70 12.33 23.37 19.12
N LEU A 71 12.98 23.38 17.96
CA LEU A 71 14.18 24.17 17.73
C LEU A 71 13.82 25.66 17.73
N LYS A 72 14.35 26.40 18.71
CA LYS A 72 14.18 27.86 18.80
C LYS A 72 15.02 28.62 17.79
N GLU A 73 16.08 27.99 17.29
CA GLU A 73 17.01 28.52 16.29
C GLU A 73 17.20 27.47 15.20
N THR A 74 17.21 27.91 13.94
CA THR A 74 17.62 27.09 12.80
C THR A 74 19.11 26.76 12.94
N CYS A 75 19.44 25.56 13.41
CA CYS A 75 20.83 25.20 13.66
C CYS A 75 21.65 25.08 12.35
N VAL A 76 22.61 26.02 12.25
CA VAL A 76 24.04 25.96 11.92
C VAL A 76 24.50 25.35 10.58
N ALA A 77 25.37 26.12 9.93
CA ALA A 77 26.08 25.84 8.69
C ALA A 77 26.55 24.39 8.53
N ARG A 78 26.35 23.86 7.32
CA ARG A 78 26.87 22.57 6.88
C ARG A 78 28.40 22.59 6.96
N PRO A 79 29.04 21.67 7.69
CA PRO A 79 30.49 21.55 7.64
C PRO A 79 30.95 21.19 6.23
N GLU A 80 31.89 21.95 5.69
CA GLU A 80 32.31 21.88 4.27
C GLU A 80 32.95 20.52 3.91
N ASP A 81 33.58 19.85 4.88
CA ASP A 81 34.37 18.62 4.69
C ASP A 81 33.60 17.30 4.94
N GLU A 82 32.29 17.34 5.11
CA GLU A 82 31.51 16.15 5.46
C GLU A 82 31.15 15.25 4.27
N LYS A 83 31.53 13.96 4.36
CA LYS A 83 31.10 12.90 3.45
C LYS A 83 29.60 12.60 3.64
N LEU A 84 28.77 13.20 2.80
CA LEU A 84 27.33 12.94 2.75
C LEU A 84 26.96 12.10 1.52
N PRO A 85 26.02 11.14 1.64
CA PRO A 85 25.52 10.36 0.51
C PRO A 85 24.89 11.28 -0.52
N ALA A 86 25.20 11.13 -1.82
CA ALA A 86 24.65 11.99 -2.87
C ALA A 86 23.12 12.14 -2.73
N PRO A 87 22.58 13.37 -2.85
CA PRO A 87 21.14 13.57 -2.74
C PRO A 87 20.45 12.82 -3.88
N TRP A 88 19.22 12.36 -3.63
CA TRP A 88 18.45 11.74 -4.70
C TRP A 88 18.07 12.78 -5.75
N THR A 89 18.12 12.34 -7.00
CA THR A 89 17.53 13.06 -8.12
C THR A 89 16.00 13.02 -8.01
N ASP A 90 15.34 14.02 -8.59
CA ASP A 90 13.88 14.06 -8.61
C ASP A 90 13.25 12.82 -9.23
N LYS A 91 13.90 12.20 -10.23
CA LYS A 91 13.43 10.97 -10.85
C LYS A 91 13.41 9.82 -9.83
N GLN A 92 14.49 9.66 -9.06
CA GLN A 92 14.55 8.64 -8.00
C GLN A 92 13.47 8.85 -6.95
N VAL A 93 13.27 10.10 -6.51
CA VAL A 93 12.20 10.44 -5.56
C VAL A 93 10.84 10.07 -6.15
N ARG A 94 10.53 10.49 -7.39
CA ARG A 94 9.26 10.20 -8.05
C ARG A 94 9.00 8.69 -8.20
N ASP A 95 10.00 7.94 -8.65
CA ASP A 95 9.86 6.49 -8.86
C ASP A 95 9.67 5.75 -7.54
N PHE A 96 10.38 6.18 -6.49
CA PHE A 96 10.24 5.61 -5.15
C PHE A 96 8.88 5.92 -4.53
N VAL A 97 8.44 7.18 -4.60
CA VAL A 97 7.14 7.65 -4.07
C VAL A 97 5.98 6.92 -4.75
N LYS A 98 6.01 6.77 -6.08
CA LYS A 98 5.00 6.01 -6.84
C LYS A 98 4.86 4.56 -6.35
N LYS A 99 5.96 3.95 -5.92
CA LYS A 99 5.99 2.59 -5.39
C LYS A 99 5.57 2.53 -3.91
N ALA A 100 5.94 3.53 -3.11
CA ALA A 100 5.76 3.54 -1.66
C ALA A 100 4.35 3.97 -1.21
N LEU A 101 3.72 4.92 -1.92
CA LEU A 101 2.46 5.52 -1.50
C LEU A 101 1.24 4.60 -1.55
N PRO A 102 1.01 3.78 -2.61
CA PRO A 102 -0.24 3.03 -2.74
C PRO A 102 -0.57 2.14 -1.53
N GLY A 103 0.42 1.44 -0.98
CA GLY A 103 0.24 0.60 0.22
C GLY A 103 -0.08 1.42 1.48
N ARG A 104 0.53 2.61 1.63
CA ARG A 104 0.33 3.52 2.76
C ARG A 104 -1.05 4.18 2.70
N ILE A 105 -1.44 4.66 1.52
CA ILE A 105 -2.76 5.24 1.27
C ILE A 105 -3.85 4.23 1.60
N ARG A 106 -3.73 2.98 1.11
CA ARG A 106 -4.68 1.91 1.43
C ARG A 106 -4.78 1.67 2.93
N THR A 107 -3.65 1.57 3.61
CA THR A 107 -3.61 1.32 5.06
C THR A 107 -4.27 2.46 5.85
N ARG A 108 -4.02 3.72 5.48
CA ARG A 108 -4.62 4.89 6.12
C ARG A 108 -6.13 4.95 5.93
N PHE A 109 -6.59 4.66 4.71
CA PHE A 109 -8.02 4.66 4.41
C PHE A 109 -8.74 3.36 4.77
N THR A 110 -8.07 2.30 5.25
CA THR A 110 -8.71 1.02 5.58
C THR A 110 -10.02 1.17 6.37
N PRO A 111 -10.10 1.96 7.47
CA PRO A 111 -11.36 2.11 8.21
C PRO A 111 -12.47 2.77 7.38
N PHE A 112 -12.10 3.73 6.52
CA PHE A 112 -13.02 4.40 5.59
C PHE A 112 -13.49 3.44 4.50
N LEU A 113 -12.56 2.71 3.86
CA LEU A 113 -12.85 1.70 2.82
C LEU A 113 -13.81 0.63 3.36
N SER A 114 -13.52 0.05 4.53
CA SER A 114 -14.39 -0.96 5.14
C SER A 114 -15.77 -0.41 5.51
N GLY A 115 -15.85 0.86 5.91
CA GLY A 115 -17.11 1.55 6.15
C GLY A 115 -17.96 1.71 4.88
N MET A 116 -17.31 2.00 3.74
CA MET A 116 -17.94 2.13 2.43
C MET A 116 -18.41 0.78 1.89
N GLU A 117 -17.55 -0.23 1.93
CA GLU A 117 -17.88 -1.61 1.52
C GLU A 117 -19.09 -2.15 2.30
N ARG A 118 -19.15 -1.89 3.62
CA ARG A 118 -20.30 -2.30 4.44
C ARG A 118 -21.59 -1.59 4.04
N ARG A 119 -21.53 -0.30 3.71
CA ARG A 119 -22.71 0.48 3.26
C ARG A 119 -23.17 0.04 1.88
N MET A 120 -22.24 -0.14 0.95
CA MET A 120 -22.49 -0.70 -0.37
C MET A 120 -23.16 -2.08 -0.27
N GLY A 121 -22.65 -2.96 0.59
CA GLY A 121 -23.25 -4.27 0.82
C GLY A 121 -24.71 -4.18 1.29
N LYS A 122 -24.99 -3.34 2.30
CA LYS A 122 -26.36 -3.13 2.79
C LYS A 122 -27.31 -2.57 1.72
N ASP A 123 -26.83 -1.62 0.92
CA ASP A 123 -27.64 -1.05 -0.15
C ASP A 123 -27.87 -2.05 -1.29
N MET A 124 -26.87 -2.89 -1.60
CA MET A 124 -26.98 -3.99 -2.56
C MET A 124 -28.01 -5.03 -2.08
N ASP A 125 -27.96 -5.42 -0.81
CA ASP A 125 -28.89 -6.39 -0.22
C ASP A 125 -30.34 -5.87 -0.26
N ARG A 126 -30.53 -4.58 0.07
CA ARG A 126 -31.84 -3.92 -0.02
C ARG A 126 -32.36 -3.88 -1.45
N LEU A 127 -31.50 -3.51 -2.41
CA LEU A 127 -31.85 -3.44 -3.83
C LEU A 127 -32.21 -4.84 -4.37
N TYR A 128 -31.43 -5.85 -4.01
CA TYR A 128 -31.68 -7.23 -4.39
C TYR A 128 -33.02 -7.73 -3.85
N THR A 129 -33.30 -7.51 -2.56
CA THR A 129 -34.56 -7.92 -1.93
C THR A 129 -35.76 -7.27 -2.61
N TYR A 130 -35.72 -5.95 -2.79
CA TYR A 130 -36.80 -5.19 -3.43
C TYR A 130 -37.11 -5.67 -4.85
N HIS A 131 -36.09 -5.82 -5.70
CA HIS A 131 -36.30 -6.26 -7.08
C HIS A 131 -36.67 -7.75 -7.18
N THR A 132 -36.23 -8.59 -6.24
CA THR A 132 -36.66 -9.99 -6.17
C THR A 132 -38.14 -10.08 -5.84
N ASP A 133 -38.63 -9.30 -4.87
CA ASP A 133 -40.06 -9.25 -4.54
C ASP A 133 -40.89 -8.77 -5.75
N LEU A 134 -40.42 -7.72 -6.43
CA LEU A 134 -41.08 -7.19 -7.63
C LEU A 134 -41.11 -8.20 -8.79
N GLN A 135 -40.03 -8.97 -8.97
CA GLN A 135 -39.97 -10.05 -9.96
C GLN A 135 -40.92 -11.19 -9.60
N ASN A 136 -40.99 -11.57 -8.33
CA ASN A 136 -41.89 -12.62 -7.85
C ASN A 136 -43.37 -12.22 -8.03
N GLU A 137 -43.73 -10.97 -7.72
CA GLU A 137 -45.07 -10.46 -7.97
C GLU A 137 -45.42 -10.44 -9.47
N ALA A 138 -44.50 -10.00 -10.32
CA ALA A 138 -44.68 -10.00 -11.77
C ALA A 138 -44.83 -11.43 -12.33
N ALA A 139 -44.03 -12.38 -11.82
CA ALA A 139 -44.11 -13.78 -12.21
C ALA A 139 -45.46 -14.41 -11.82
N LYS A 140 -45.93 -14.20 -10.58
CA LYS A 140 -47.26 -14.66 -10.14
C LYS A 140 -48.38 -14.10 -11.00
N ARG A 141 -48.36 -12.80 -11.33
CA ARG A 141 -49.36 -12.19 -12.22
C ARG A 141 -49.34 -12.79 -13.62
N LEU A 142 -48.17 -13.16 -14.13
CA LEU A 142 -48.03 -13.83 -15.43
C LEU A 142 -48.61 -15.25 -15.38
N GLU A 143 -48.32 -16.02 -14.32
CA GLU A 143 -48.87 -17.36 -14.11
C GLU A 143 -50.39 -17.33 -13.98
N ASP A 144 -50.94 -16.42 -13.18
CA ASP A 144 -52.38 -16.25 -13.00
C ASP A 144 -53.09 -15.90 -14.32
N LYS A 145 -52.47 -15.05 -15.16
CA LYS A 145 -53.01 -14.69 -16.48
C LYS A 145 -52.95 -15.85 -17.46
N LYS A 146 -51.88 -16.64 -17.44
CA LYS A 146 -51.78 -17.88 -18.25
C LYS A 146 -52.85 -18.89 -17.83
N ALA A 147 -53.05 -19.10 -16.53
CA ALA A 147 -54.07 -20.01 -16.00
C ALA A 147 -55.50 -19.59 -16.36
N LYS A 148 -55.74 -18.28 -16.52
CA LYS A 148 -57.04 -17.71 -16.91
C LYS A 148 -57.26 -17.60 -18.42
N GLY A 149 -56.33 -18.11 -19.24
CA GLY A 149 -56.46 -18.10 -20.71
C GLY A 149 -56.38 -16.69 -21.32
N ALA A 150 -55.54 -15.81 -20.77
CA ALA A 150 -55.35 -14.46 -21.29
C ALA A 150 -54.75 -14.45 -22.71
N ASP A 151 -55.15 -13.45 -23.50
CA ASP A 151 -54.69 -13.24 -24.87
C ASP A 151 -53.16 -13.07 -24.96
N GLU A 152 -52.59 -13.48 -26.10
CA GLU A 152 -51.15 -13.47 -26.37
C GLU A 152 -50.52 -12.07 -26.21
N LYS A 153 -51.26 -11.02 -26.60
CA LYS A 153 -50.87 -9.61 -26.41
C LYS A 153 -50.75 -9.21 -24.94
N ASP A 154 -51.57 -9.77 -24.06
CA ASP A 154 -51.53 -9.45 -22.63
C ASP A 154 -50.39 -10.19 -21.92
N LEU A 155 -50.03 -11.38 -22.42
CA LEU A 155 -48.84 -12.12 -21.98
C LEU A 155 -47.55 -11.39 -22.41
N GLU A 156 -47.47 -10.90 -23.64
CA GLU A 156 -46.33 -10.10 -24.12
C GLU A 156 -46.13 -8.82 -23.31
N LYS A 157 -47.21 -8.08 -22.99
CA LYS A 157 -47.13 -6.87 -22.15
C LYS A 157 -46.54 -7.17 -20.76
N GLU A 158 -46.92 -8.27 -20.13
CA GLU A 158 -46.36 -8.64 -18.82
C GLU A 158 -44.90 -9.13 -18.93
N GLN A 159 -44.53 -9.83 -20.01
CA GLN A 159 -43.13 -10.17 -20.28
C GLN A 159 -42.25 -8.93 -20.49
N MET A 160 -42.77 -7.92 -21.20
CA MET A 160 -42.07 -6.63 -21.37
C MET A 160 -41.87 -5.91 -20.03
N LYS A 161 -42.86 -5.94 -19.13
CA LYS A 161 -42.70 -5.40 -17.77
C LYS A 161 -41.62 -6.15 -17.00
N PHE A 162 -41.60 -7.48 -17.05
CA PHE A 162 -40.56 -8.29 -16.42
C PHE A 162 -39.15 -7.95 -16.94
N ALA A 163 -38.99 -7.83 -18.26
CA ALA A 163 -37.74 -7.41 -18.88
C ALA A 163 -37.31 -6.00 -18.45
N THR A 164 -38.28 -5.10 -18.25
CA THR A 164 -38.05 -3.72 -17.79
C THR A 164 -37.53 -3.69 -16.36
N ILE A 165 -38.15 -4.47 -15.46
CA ILE A 165 -37.71 -4.64 -14.06
C ILE A 165 -36.26 -5.12 -13.99
N LYS A 166 -35.89 -6.10 -14.84
CA LYS A 166 -34.52 -6.62 -14.88
C LYS A 166 -33.51 -5.57 -15.36
N ARG A 167 -33.85 -4.79 -16.40
CA ARG A 167 -32.99 -3.70 -16.89
C ARG A 167 -32.82 -2.61 -15.84
N GLU A 168 -33.89 -2.25 -15.14
CA GLU A 168 -33.83 -1.28 -14.05
C GLU A 168 -32.92 -1.75 -12.92
N TYR A 169 -33.05 -3.02 -12.50
CA TYR A 169 -32.15 -3.60 -11.51
C TYR A 169 -30.68 -3.50 -11.92
N GLN A 170 -30.35 -3.90 -13.16
CA GLN A 170 -28.98 -3.81 -13.68
C GLN A 170 -28.46 -2.36 -13.70
N ALA A 171 -29.31 -1.40 -14.09
CA ALA A 171 -28.96 0.01 -14.08
C ALA A 171 -28.71 0.53 -12.65
N LYS A 172 -29.52 0.12 -11.67
CA LYS A 172 -29.38 0.48 -10.26
C LYS A 172 -28.14 -0.15 -9.62
N VAL A 173 -27.80 -1.38 -9.96
CA VAL A 173 -26.55 -2.03 -9.53
C VAL A 173 -25.33 -1.26 -10.06
N ALA A 174 -25.34 -0.90 -11.34
CA ALA A 174 -24.27 -0.10 -11.93
C ALA A 174 -24.16 1.29 -11.27
N ASP A 175 -25.30 1.88 -10.89
CA ASP A 175 -25.34 3.16 -10.19
C ASP A 175 -24.76 3.10 -8.78
N LEU A 176 -25.10 2.05 -8.01
CA LEU A 176 -24.47 1.78 -6.72
C LEU A 176 -22.95 1.60 -6.86
N GLY A 177 -22.51 0.87 -7.90
CA GLY A 177 -21.09 0.70 -8.19
C GLY A 177 -20.37 2.03 -8.45
N ARG A 178 -21.00 2.96 -9.18
CA ARG A 178 -20.45 4.30 -9.41
C ARG A 178 -20.47 5.17 -8.16
N LYS A 179 -21.57 5.14 -7.39
CA LYS A 179 -21.73 5.91 -6.15
C LYS A 179 -20.65 5.57 -5.13
N TYR A 180 -20.37 4.28 -4.96
CA TYR A 180 -19.35 3.78 -4.02
C TYR A 180 -17.97 3.61 -4.65
N ALA A 181 -17.75 4.08 -5.88
CA ALA A 181 -16.42 4.10 -6.49
C ALA A 181 -15.55 5.13 -5.76
N ILE A 182 -14.42 4.68 -5.23
CA ILE A 182 -13.52 5.51 -4.45
C ILE A 182 -12.38 5.99 -5.36
N HIS A 183 -12.27 7.30 -5.50
CA HIS A 183 -11.12 7.96 -6.11
C HIS A 183 -10.22 8.51 -4.99
N ALA A 184 -8.92 8.25 -5.07
CA ALA A 184 -7.96 8.79 -4.12
C ALA A 184 -6.91 9.61 -4.86
N GLU A 185 -6.82 10.88 -4.50
CA GLU A 185 -5.82 11.83 -4.98
C GLU A 185 -4.77 12.06 -3.89
N PHE A 186 -3.55 12.38 -4.32
CA PHE A 186 -2.48 12.74 -3.41
C PHE A 186 -1.63 13.85 -4.03
N ASP A 187 -1.40 14.90 -3.25
CA ASP A 187 -0.61 16.06 -3.65
C ASP A 187 0.60 16.19 -2.74
N LEU A 188 1.78 16.40 -3.32
CA LEU A 188 2.96 16.78 -2.53
C LEU A 188 2.77 18.23 -2.05
N VAL A 189 2.71 18.41 -0.73
CA VAL A 189 2.55 19.72 -0.09
C VAL A 189 3.91 20.32 0.24
N SER A 190 4.82 19.51 0.79
CA SER A 190 6.14 19.98 1.18
C SER A 190 7.19 18.87 1.11
N ALA A 191 8.43 19.29 0.88
CA ALA A 191 9.61 18.45 0.96
C ALA A 191 10.66 19.14 1.82
N LEU A 192 11.16 18.44 2.83
CA LEU A 192 12.19 18.91 3.74
C LEU A 192 13.34 17.91 3.76
N ARG A 193 14.53 18.35 3.39
CA ARG A 193 15.74 17.53 3.46
C ARG A 193 16.53 17.87 4.71
N LEU A 194 16.70 16.90 5.59
CA LEU A 194 17.45 17.01 6.82
C LEU A 194 18.80 16.35 6.68
N THR A 195 19.84 17.01 7.16
CA THR A 195 21.16 16.40 7.33
C THR A 195 21.41 16.26 8.82
N MET A 196 21.70 15.04 9.28
CA MET A 196 21.88 14.79 10.71
C MET A 196 22.90 13.67 10.97
N PRO A 197 23.54 13.68 12.16
CA PRO A 197 24.38 12.58 12.60
C PRO A 197 23.55 11.33 12.92
N VAL A 198 24.13 10.17 12.63
CA VAL A 198 23.57 8.84 12.88
C VAL A 198 24.68 7.88 13.29
N TYR A 199 24.33 6.80 13.97
CA TYR A 199 25.24 5.66 14.13
C TYR A 199 24.91 4.62 13.06
N ARG A 200 25.84 4.40 12.13
CA ARG A 200 25.67 3.49 11.00
C ARG A 200 26.16 2.10 11.36
N PHE A 201 25.27 1.12 11.20
CA PHE A 201 25.55 -0.30 11.40
C PHE A 201 25.78 -0.95 10.04
N ASN A 202 27.02 -1.30 9.72
CA ASN A 202 27.35 -2.01 8.48
C ASN A 202 27.17 -3.51 8.68
N LEU A 203 26.34 -4.11 7.82
CA LEU A 203 25.83 -5.45 7.97
C LEU A 203 26.15 -6.28 6.74
N LEU A 204 26.49 -7.55 6.98
CA LEU A 204 26.66 -8.56 5.95
C LEU A 204 25.51 -9.57 6.05
N ILE A 205 24.61 -9.56 5.08
CA ILE A 205 23.57 -10.58 4.92
C ILE A 205 24.16 -11.77 4.18
N MET A 206 23.89 -12.97 4.68
CA MET A 206 24.39 -14.22 4.13
C MET A 206 23.25 -15.21 3.95
N ARG A 207 23.11 -15.74 2.74
CA ARG A 207 22.15 -16.80 2.41
C ARG A 207 22.71 -17.69 1.31
N ARG A 208 22.75 -19.01 1.56
CA ARG A 208 23.09 -20.10 0.62
C ARG A 208 24.11 -19.75 -0.46
N LYS A 209 23.67 -19.07 -1.52
CA LYS A 209 24.42 -18.75 -2.74
C LYS A 209 25.15 -17.40 -2.73
N GLY A 210 25.04 -16.58 -1.69
CA GLY A 210 25.66 -15.27 -1.73
C GLY A 210 25.74 -14.53 -0.40
N LYS A 211 26.41 -13.38 -0.47
CA LYS A 211 26.51 -12.40 0.60
C LYS A 211 26.25 -11.00 0.04
N ARG A 212 25.57 -10.15 0.81
CA ARG A 212 25.26 -8.76 0.43
C ARG A 212 25.54 -7.85 1.60
N GLU A 213 26.22 -6.74 1.31
CA GLU A 213 26.46 -5.68 2.28
C GLU A 213 25.34 -4.65 2.22
N LEU A 214 24.90 -4.19 3.38
CA LEU A 214 23.99 -3.06 3.54
C LEU A 214 24.26 -2.37 4.86
N HIS A 215 23.62 -1.23 5.08
CA HIS A 215 23.69 -0.54 6.36
C HIS A 215 22.32 -0.12 6.87
N LEU A 216 22.22 -0.05 8.20
CA LEU A 216 21.10 0.53 8.92
C LEU A 216 21.59 1.72 9.74
N ASP A 217 20.86 2.82 9.69
CA ASP A 217 21.20 3.97 10.52
C ASP A 217 20.36 3.96 11.81
N TYR A 218 21.03 4.13 12.95
CA TYR A 218 20.38 4.43 14.21
C TYR A 218 20.22 5.95 14.31
N ASN A 219 18.96 6.38 14.41
CA ASN A 219 18.61 7.78 14.47
C ASN A 219 18.60 8.25 15.95
N PRO A 220 19.46 9.20 16.34
CA PRO A 220 19.58 9.65 17.73
C PRO A 220 18.36 10.45 18.22
N ILE A 221 17.60 11.08 17.33
CA ILE A 221 16.40 11.86 17.68
C ILE A 221 15.26 10.90 18.04
N SER A 222 14.98 9.93 17.18
CA SER A 222 13.92 8.93 17.43
C SER A 222 14.34 7.82 18.40
N ARG A 223 15.65 7.68 18.64
CA ARG A 223 16.26 6.58 19.41
C ARG A 223 15.89 5.19 18.89
N ARG A 224 15.74 5.08 17.57
CA ARG A 224 15.39 3.85 16.87
C ARG A 224 16.40 3.53 15.79
N LEU A 225 16.63 2.24 15.60
CA LEU A 225 17.29 1.73 14.40
C LEU A 225 16.25 1.63 13.29
N GLU A 226 16.64 2.01 12.09
CA GLU A 226 15.81 1.89 10.91
C GLU A 226 15.32 0.46 10.66
N THR A 227 14.08 0.34 10.20
CA THR A 227 13.49 -0.95 9.82
C THR A 227 13.61 -1.15 8.32
N LEU A 228 14.24 -2.25 7.90
CA LEU A 228 14.36 -2.60 6.49
C LEU A 228 12.96 -2.77 5.85
N PRO A 229 12.66 -2.10 4.73
CA PRO A 229 11.41 -2.34 4.02
C PRO A 229 11.53 -3.59 3.15
N CYS A 230 10.38 -4.16 2.75
CA CYS A 230 10.36 -5.09 1.64
C CYS A 230 10.81 -4.38 0.35
N GLU A 231 11.84 -4.86 -0.33
CA GLU A 231 12.37 -4.24 -1.55
C GLU A 231 11.42 -4.34 -2.75
N LYS A 232 10.38 -5.18 -2.68
CA LYS A 232 9.29 -5.21 -3.68
C LYS A 232 8.16 -4.24 -3.38
N CYS A 233 7.55 -4.29 -2.18
CA CYS A 233 6.35 -3.49 -1.90
C CYS A 233 6.59 -2.28 -1.00
N LEU A 234 7.80 -2.10 -0.50
CA LEU A 234 8.21 -1.02 0.41
C LEU A 234 7.37 -0.94 1.71
N SER A 235 6.68 -2.04 2.05
CA SER A 235 6.02 -2.19 3.34
C SER A 235 7.05 -2.47 4.43
N PRO A 236 6.93 -1.84 5.62
CA PRO A 236 7.68 -2.25 6.80
C PRO A 236 7.12 -3.60 7.25
N SER A 237 7.80 -4.70 6.87
CA SER A 237 7.36 -6.04 7.24
C SER A 237 8.46 -6.77 7.98
N LYS A 238 8.09 -7.49 9.03
CA LYS A 238 8.91 -8.52 9.67
C LYS A 238 8.10 -9.83 9.67
N PRO A 239 8.73 -11.01 9.48
CA PRO A 239 10.13 -11.23 9.16
C PRO A 239 10.47 -10.97 7.67
N HIS A 240 11.75 -10.76 7.38
CA HIS A 240 12.27 -10.70 6.02
C HIS A 240 12.66 -12.08 5.50
N LEU A 241 12.23 -12.39 4.29
CA LEU A 241 12.73 -13.49 3.48
C LEU A 241 13.72 -12.91 2.46
N VAL A 242 14.87 -13.56 2.33
CA VAL A 242 15.91 -13.18 1.38
C VAL A 242 15.81 -14.07 0.15
N CYS A 243 15.89 -13.55 -1.08
CA CYS A 243 15.91 -14.36 -2.31
C CYS A 243 17.31 -14.93 -2.62
N ASP A 244 17.43 -15.94 -3.50
CA ASP A 244 18.73 -16.62 -3.75
C ASP A 244 19.55 -15.90 -4.82
N ASP A 245 18.88 -15.20 -5.74
CA ASP A 245 19.51 -14.65 -6.94
C ASP A 245 20.22 -13.32 -6.66
N SER A 246 19.55 -12.39 -6.00
CA SER A 246 20.07 -11.02 -5.74
C SER A 246 20.03 -10.64 -4.26
N LEU A 247 19.70 -11.60 -3.38
CA LEU A 247 19.57 -11.37 -1.94
C LEU A 247 18.61 -10.21 -1.61
N HIS A 248 17.49 -10.13 -2.33
CA HIS A 248 16.46 -9.13 -2.05
C HIS A 248 15.76 -9.42 -0.72
N LEU A 249 15.48 -8.38 0.05
CA LEU A 249 14.75 -8.46 1.31
C LEU A 249 13.25 -8.31 1.08
N LEU A 250 12.46 -9.33 1.43
CA LEU A 250 11.06 -9.42 1.02
C LEU A 250 10.15 -9.77 2.18
N CYS A 251 8.93 -9.24 2.16
CA CYS A 251 7.86 -9.73 3.01
C CYS A 251 7.38 -11.13 2.54
N PRO A 252 6.74 -11.94 3.42
CA PRO A 252 6.17 -13.22 3.04
C PRO A 252 5.22 -13.13 1.83
N ALA A 253 4.41 -12.07 1.75
CA ALA A 253 3.51 -11.86 0.62
C ALA A 253 4.26 -11.61 -0.71
N CYS A 254 5.46 -11.00 -0.69
CA CYS A 254 6.26 -10.75 -1.89
C CYS A 254 7.12 -11.95 -2.31
N MET A 255 7.33 -12.91 -1.40
CA MET A 255 7.99 -14.19 -1.66
C MET A 255 7.02 -15.33 -1.33
N SER A 256 5.88 -15.34 -2.02
CA SER A 256 4.84 -16.37 -1.87
C SER A 256 4.78 -17.29 -3.10
N PRO A 257 4.13 -18.46 -2.98
CA PRO A 257 3.90 -19.36 -4.12
C PRO A 257 3.19 -18.69 -5.29
N CYS A 258 3.52 -19.13 -6.50
CA CYS A 258 2.78 -18.74 -7.70
C CYS A 258 1.38 -19.40 -7.69
N PRO A 259 0.28 -18.66 -7.94
CA PRO A 259 -1.06 -19.24 -7.95
C PRO A 259 -1.26 -20.29 -9.06
N SER A 260 -0.43 -20.30 -10.09
CA SER A 260 -0.52 -21.24 -11.22
C SER A 260 0.33 -22.51 -11.04
N CYS A 261 1.54 -22.41 -10.47
CA CYS A 261 2.46 -23.54 -10.38
C CYS A 261 2.97 -23.86 -8.97
N ASP A 262 2.47 -23.15 -7.95
CA ASP A 262 2.77 -23.30 -6.52
C ASP A 262 4.26 -23.15 -6.13
N LYS A 263 5.11 -22.75 -7.08
CA LYS A 263 6.54 -22.51 -6.81
C LYS A 263 6.73 -21.11 -6.24
N THR A 264 7.35 -21.02 -5.07
CA THR A 264 7.77 -19.74 -4.47
C THR A 264 8.84 -19.07 -5.31
N TYR A 265 8.67 -17.78 -5.57
CA TYR A 265 9.64 -16.98 -6.32
C TYR A 265 9.71 -15.54 -5.80
N CYS A 266 10.78 -14.85 -6.15
CA CYS A 266 10.99 -13.46 -5.76
C CYS A 266 10.30 -12.50 -6.74
N ARG A 267 9.30 -11.75 -6.26
CA ARG A 267 8.62 -10.72 -7.06
C ARG A 267 9.44 -9.44 -7.28
N ALA A 268 10.58 -9.29 -6.62
CA ALA A 268 11.55 -8.23 -6.92
C ALA A 268 12.43 -8.60 -8.13
N CYS A 269 12.96 -9.83 -8.17
CA CYS A 269 13.70 -10.37 -9.32
C CYS A 269 12.81 -10.49 -10.56
N TYR A 270 11.58 -10.97 -10.37
CA TYR A 270 10.64 -11.23 -11.45
C TYR A 270 9.33 -10.45 -11.22
N PRO A 271 9.31 -9.14 -11.55
CA PRO A 271 8.19 -8.26 -11.20
C PRO A 271 6.94 -8.46 -12.06
N ALA A 272 7.09 -8.98 -13.27
CA ALA A 272 6.01 -9.09 -14.24
C ALA A 272 5.38 -10.49 -14.30
N LYS A 273 6.20 -11.55 -14.27
CA LYS A 273 5.77 -12.93 -14.54
C LYS A 273 6.54 -13.93 -13.70
N CYS A 274 5.95 -15.08 -13.43
CA CYS A 274 6.61 -16.19 -12.77
C CYS A 274 7.74 -16.76 -13.65
N PRO A 275 8.97 -16.93 -13.14
CA PRO A 275 10.07 -17.49 -13.93
C PRO A 275 9.90 -18.98 -14.25
N LYS A 276 8.92 -19.66 -13.66
CA LYS A 276 8.69 -21.10 -13.84
C LYS A 276 7.60 -21.43 -14.85
N CYS A 277 6.49 -20.68 -14.86
CA CYS A 277 5.37 -20.92 -15.77
C CYS A 277 5.01 -19.74 -16.67
N GLY A 278 5.61 -18.56 -16.49
CA GLY A 278 5.34 -17.38 -17.31
C GLY A 278 4.02 -16.66 -17.02
N HIS A 279 3.26 -17.10 -16.01
CA HIS A 279 2.05 -16.42 -15.53
C HIS A 279 2.36 -15.07 -14.89
#